data_AF-A0A668W1H0-F1
#
_entry.id   AF-A0A668W1H0-F1
#
_cell.length_a   1.000
_cell.length_b   1.000
_cell.length_c   1.000
_cell.angle_alpha   90.00
_cell.angle_beta   90.00
_cell.angle_gamma   90.00
#
_symmetry.space_group_name_H-M   'P 1'
#
loop_
_entity.id
_entity.type
_entity.pdbx_description
1 polymer ?
#
loop_
_entity_poly.entity_id
_entity_poly.type
_entity_poly.pdbx_seq_one_letter_code
_entity_poly.pdbx_strand_id
1 'polypeptide(L)'
;MAAQQVIVLLALASLGVASKPDCKELVKPLVLDSHSPKQQSPESRLDFIFLSVCWKIYGKWVLHVASWDDPGLKDDILSVNSSWLDVSASSESGVITIYWADRLNGNKCLQGIANATISGMTSHTTYNINGHTSYHDGKYYETCSNCLLSEDTTLLPDGKSKGRYFFLFTRTGALEASELETFKNQAECLKFPSEYHFTSEDLCPDDRATASTAVKNTEKEQPEIEPNVQ
;
A
#
# COMPACT_ATOMS: atom_id res chain seq x y z
N MET A 1 63.06 34.11 -31.09
CA MET A 1 61.98 34.55 -30.17
C MET A 1 60.73 33.79 -30.56
N ALA A 2 60.31 32.83 -29.74
CA ALA A 2 59.23 31.89 -30.06
C ALA A 2 57.88 32.42 -29.54
N ALA A 3 56.90 32.51 -30.42
CA ALA A 3 55.53 32.90 -30.08
C ALA A 3 54.76 31.68 -29.59
N GLN A 4 54.20 31.75 -28.39
CA GLN A 4 53.38 30.69 -27.78
C GLN A 4 51.94 31.18 -27.72
N GLN A 5 51.07 30.59 -28.55
CA GLN A 5 49.63 30.85 -28.52
C GLN A 5 48.95 29.92 -27.52
N VAL A 6 48.22 30.51 -26.57
CA VAL A 6 47.41 29.79 -25.59
C VAL A 6 45.99 29.69 -26.16
N ILE A 7 45.56 28.47 -26.49
CA ILE A 7 44.18 28.17 -26.88
C ILE A 7 43.40 27.84 -25.61
N VAL A 8 42.46 28.70 -25.23
CA VAL A 8 41.52 28.45 -24.12
C VAL A 8 40.28 27.76 -24.70
N LEU A 9 40.12 26.45 -24.42
CA LEU A 9 38.90 25.71 -24.71
C LEU A 9 37.87 25.97 -23.61
N LEU A 10 36.83 26.73 -23.93
CA LEU A 10 35.60 26.85 -23.13
C LEU A 10 34.72 25.62 -23.37
N ALA A 11 34.67 24.72 -22.40
CA ALA A 11 33.70 23.62 -22.39
C ALA A 11 32.32 24.15 -22.01
N LEU A 12 31.39 24.24 -22.96
CA LEU A 12 29.97 24.42 -22.67
C LEU A 12 29.42 23.11 -22.12
N ALA A 13 29.16 23.06 -20.81
CA ALA A 13 28.35 22.01 -20.21
C ALA A 13 26.89 22.23 -20.62
N SER A 14 26.42 21.44 -21.59
CA SER A 14 25.00 21.35 -21.92
C SER A 14 24.27 20.68 -20.76
N LEU A 15 23.49 21.45 -20.00
CA LEU A 15 22.48 20.92 -19.11
C LEU A 15 21.44 20.20 -19.97
N GLY A 16 21.55 18.87 -20.04
CA GLY A 16 20.51 18.04 -20.64
C GLY A 16 19.23 18.21 -19.82
N VAL A 17 18.20 18.80 -20.42
CA VAL A 17 16.84 18.74 -19.88
C VAL A 17 16.44 17.27 -19.91
N ALA A 18 16.39 16.62 -18.75
CA ALA A 18 15.78 15.31 -18.64
C ALA A 18 14.33 15.44 -19.13
N SER A 19 13.99 14.74 -20.22
CA SER A 19 12.61 14.67 -20.70
C SER A 19 11.74 14.09 -19.59
N LYS A 20 10.62 14.75 -19.28
CA LYS A 20 9.64 14.21 -18.33
C LYS A 20 9.26 12.77 -18.74
N PRO A 21 9.15 11.81 -17.81
CA PRO A 21 8.76 10.45 -18.15
C PRO A 21 7.33 10.41 -18.74
N ASP A 22 7.05 9.45 -19.63
CA ASP A 22 5.70 9.27 -20.18
C ASP A 22 4.73 8.77 -19.10
N CYS A 23 3.65 9.53 -18.87
CA CYS A 23 2.63 9.18 -17.89
C CYS A 23 2.02 7.80 -18.14
N LYS A 24 1.90 7.36 -19.40
CA LYS A 24 1.35 6.03 -19.70
C LYS A 24 2.20 4.90 -19.13
N GLU A 25 3.51 5.08 -19.10
CA GLU A 25 4.45 4.12 -18.52
C GLU A 25 4.45 4.20 -16.99
N LEU A 26 4.45 5.43 -16.44
CA LEU A 26 4.47 5.67 -15.00
C LEU A 26 3.23 5.14 -14.28
N VAL A 27 2.05 5.23 -14.88
CA VAL A 27 0.78 4.80 -14.25
C VAL A 27 0.30 3.46 -14.76
N LYS A 28 1.24 2.56 -15.07
CA LYS A 28 0.91 1.21 -15.52
C LYS A 28 0.22 0.43 -14.39
N PRO A 29 -1.02 -0.06 -14.59
CA PRO A 29 -1.77 -0.74 -13.55
C PRO A 29 -1.20 -2.13 -13.24
N LEU A 30 -1.32 -2.55 -11.98
CA LEU A 30 -1.15 -3.94 -11.58
C LEU A 30 -2.44 -4.70 -11.87
N VAL A 31 -2.33 -5.82 -12.58
CA VAL A 31 -3.46 -6.71 -12.86
C VAL A 31 -3.71 -7.60 -11.65
N LEU A 32 -4.89 -7.48 -11.05
CA LEU A 32 -5.30 -8.23 -9.86
C LEU A 32 -6.11 -9.47 -10.27
N ASP A 33 -5.64 -10.29 -11.21
CA ASP A 33 -6.46 -11.43 -11.62
C ASP A 33 -6.59 -12.47 -10.49
N SER A 34 -7.84 -12.84 -10.24
CA SER A 34 -8.35 -13.53 -9.06
C SER A 34 -8.22 -15.05 -9.10
N HIS A 35 -7.28 -15.59 -9.88
CA HIS A 35 -7.06 -17.02 -9.92
C HIS A 35 -6.49 -17.50 -8.58
N SER A 36 -7.36 -17.97 -7.69
CA SER A 36 -6.97 -18.74 -6.51
C SER A 36 -6.02 -19.84 -6.94
N PRO A 37 -4.90 -20.08 -6.25
CA PRO A 37 -4.06 -21.24 -6.48
C PRO A 37 -4.80 -22.48 -5.94
N LYS A 38 -5.89 -22.89 -6.59
CA LYS A 38 -6.35 -24.26 -6.50
C LYS A 38 -5.36 -25.10 -7.29
N GLN A 39 -4.30 -25.55 -6.61
CA GLN A 39 -3.63 -26.85 -6.81
C GLN A 39 -3.58 -27.38 -8.25
N GLN A 40 -3.30 -26.54 -9.23
CA GLN A 40 -3.16 -26.91 -10.64
C GLN A 40 -1.68 -26.74 -10.96
N SER A 41 -1.03 -27.84 -11.34
CA SER A 41 0.30 -27.79 -11.92
C SER A 41 0.27 -26.80 -13.09
N PRO A 42 1.21 -25.85 -13.16
CA PRO A 42 1.21 -24.85 -14.22
C PRO A 42 1.56 -25.52 -15.54
N GLU A 43 0.57 -25.65 -16.42
CA GLU A 43 0.72 -26.27 -17.74
C GLU A 43 1.33 -25.30 -18.76
N SER A 44 1.40 -23.99 -18.46
CA SER A 44 1.96 -23.00 -19.38
C SER A 44 2.84 -21.93 -18.72
N ARG A 45 3.81 -21.41 -19.50
CA ARG A 45 4.75 -20.35 -19.08
C ARG A 45 4.08 -18.99 -18.84
N LEU A 46 2.88 -18.78 -19.38
CA LEU A 46 2.11 -17.56 -19.19
C LEU A 46 1.44 -17.56 -17.80
N ASP A 47 0.90 -18.69 -17.35
CA ASP A 47 0.26 -18.81 -16.04
C ASP A 47 1.21 -18.49 -14.87
N PHE A 48 2.49 -18.84 -15.01
CA PHE A 48 3.53 -18.46 -14.03
C PHE A 48 3.75 -16.95 -13.91
N ILE A 49 3.65 -16.19 -15.01
CA ILE A 49 3.80 -14.73 -14.99
C ILE A 49 2.52 -14.09 -14.41
N PHE A 50 1.35 -14.64 -14.72
CA PHE A 50 0.06 -14.16 -14.21
C PHE A 50 -0.13 -14.42 -12.70
N LEU A 51 0.25 -15.61 -12.19
CA LEU A 51 0.35 -15.85 -10.73
C LEU A 51 1.33 -14.88 -10.06
N SER A 52 2.31 -14.38 -10.80
CA SER A 52 3.34 -13.46 -10.32
C SER A 52 2.86 -12.00 -10.12
N VAL A 53 1.62 -11.64 -10.46
CA VAL A 53 1.14 -10.25 -10.30
C VAL A 53 0.30 -10.09 -9.03
N CYS A 54 -0.54 -11.08 -8.69
CA CYS A 54 -1.40 -11.04 -7.50
C CYS A 54 -0.59 -11.12 -6.18
N TRP A 55 0.58 -11.77 -6.16
CA TRP A 55 1.42 -11.79 -4.94
C TRP A 55 2.08 -10.46 -4.62
N LYS A 56 2.21 -9.55 -5.58
CA LYS A 56 2.90 -8.28 -5.36
C LYS A 56 2.21 -7.40 -4.33
N ILE A 57 0.90 -7.55 -4.14
CA ILE A 57 0.14 -6.78 -3.16
C ILE A 57 0.09 -7.43 -1.77
N TYR A 58 0.50 -8.71 -1.64
CA TYR A 58 0.36 -9.46 -0.39
C TYR A 58 1.43 -9.14 0.65
N GLY A 59 1.06 -9.37 1.90
CA GLY A 59 1.88 -9.18 3.10
C GLY A 59 1.71 -7.81 3.72
N LYS A 60 2.64 -7.50 4.63
CA LYS A 60 2.64 -6.28 5.41
C LYS A 60 3.22 -5.09 4.65
N TRP A 61 2.58 -3.93 4.83
CA TRP A 61 2.87 -2.66 4.18
C TRP A 61 2.70 -1.51 5.17
N VAL A 62 3.63 -0.57 5.18
CA VAL A 62 3.63 0.61 6.06
C VAL A 62 3.41 1.85 5.23
N LEU A 63 2.41 2.67 5.57
CA LEU A 63 2.16 3.92 4.87
C LEU A 63 3.36 4.84 5.04
N HIS A 64 3.85 5.40 3.93
CA HIS A 64 4.96 6.35 3.94
C HIS A 64 4.49 7.76 3.58
N VAL A 65 3.70 7.88 2.50
CA VAL A 65 3.19 9.16 2.02
C VAL A 65 1.82 9.01 1.38
N ALA A 66 0.98 10.02 1.57
CA ALA A 66 -0.35 10.14 1.00
C ALA A 66 -0.57 11.49 0.29
N SER A 67 -1.42 11.49 -0.73
CA SER A 67 -1.98 12.67 -1.39
C SER A 67 -3.50 12.49 -1.55
N TRP A 68 -4.25 13.57 -1.71
CA TRP A 68 -5.71 13.55 -1.89
C TRP A 68 -6.12 14.58 -2.95
N ASP A 69 -7.19 14.31 -3.72
CA ASP A 69 -7.63 15.23 -4.79
C ASP A 69 -8.84 16.10 -4.41
N ASP A 70 -9.61 15.70 -3.39
CA ASP A 70 -10.74 16.47 -2.87
C ASP A 70 -10.40 17.08 -1.50
N PRO A 71 -10.57 18.41 -1.30
CA PRO A 71 -10.29 19.06 -0.02
C PRO A 71 -11.08 18.49 1.17
N GLY A 72 -12.27 17.92 0.94
CA GLY A 72 -13.10 17.30 1.96
C GLY A 72 -12.56 15.97 2.50
N LEU A 73 -11.45 15.48 1.94
CA LEU A 73 -10.70 14.30 2.42
C LEU A 73 -9.47 14.67 3.25
N LYS A 74 -9.07 15.94 3.25
CA LYS A 74 -7.82 16.40 3.87
C LYS A 74 -7.76 16.13 5.37
N ASP A 75 -8.80 16.51 6.10
CA ASP A 75 -8.80 16.42 7.56
C ASP A 75 -8.75 14.96 8.03
N ASP A 76 -9.38 14.05 7.27
CA ASP A 76 -9.36 12.61 7.55
C ASP A 76 -7.92 12.07 7.50
N ILE A 77 -7.18 12.33 6.41
CA ILE A 77 -5.81 11.80 6.26
C ILE A 77 -4.79 12.48 7.17
N LEU A 78 -4.94 13.79 7.42
CA LEU A 78 -4.08 14.51 8.37
C LEU A 78 -4.27 14.07 9.82
N SER A 79 -5.38 13.37 10.12
CA SER A 79 -5.62 12.80 11.45
C SER A 79 -4.81 11.52 11.73
N VAL A 80 -4.23 10.91 10.69
CA VAL A 80 -3.50 9.65 10.75
C VAL A 80 -2.00 9.90 10.92
N ASN A 81 -1.44 9.55 12.07
CA ASN A 81 -0.01 9.70 12.36
C ASN A 81 0.84 8.59 11.75
N SER A 82 0.31 7.37 11.69
CA SER A 82 0.95 6.21 11.06
C SER A 82 -0.11 5.20 10.68
N SER A 83 0.13 4.41 9.63
CA SER A 83 -0.77 3.35 9.22
C SER A 83 0.02 2.16 8.70
N TRP A 84 -0.49 0.96 8.90
CA TRP A 84 -0.01 -0.23 8.19
C TRP A 84 -1.15 -1.16 7.81
N LEU A 85 -0.93 -1.88 6.72
CA LEU A 85 -1.83 -2.87 6.17
C LEU A 85 -1.15 -4.23 6.15
N ASP A 86 -1.93 -5.30 6.25
CA ASP A 86 -1.50 -6.66 5.95
C ASP A 86 -2.55 -7.32 5.05
N VAL A 87 -2.16 -7.57 3.82
CA VAL A 87 -3.04 -8.06 2.76
C VAL A 87 -2.78 -9.54 2.53
N SER A 88 -3.82 -10.36 2.63
CA SER A 88 -3.73 -11.81 2.44
C SER A 88 -4.82 -12.35 1.51
N ALA A 89 -4.55 -13.49 0.89
CA ALA A 89 -5.57 -14.21 0.13
C ALA A 89 -6.68 -14.74 1.05
N SER A 90 -7.93 -14.70 0.57
CA SER A 90 -9.07 -15.38 1.21
C SER A 90 -9.22 -16.81 0.69
N SER A 91 -10.02 -17.62 1.37
CA SER A 91 -10.50 -18.91 0.86
C SER A 91 -11.49 -18.76 -0.31
N GLU A 92 -12.13 -17.59 -0.41
CA GLU A 92 -13.06 -17.26 -1.49
C GLU A 92 -12.30 -16.70 -2.71
N SER A 93 -12.56 -17.27 -3.89
CA SER A 93 -11.92 -16.83 -5.13
C SER A 93 -12.28 -15.39 -5.46
N GLY A 94 -11.28 -14.58 -5.76
CA GLY A 94 -11.47 -13.15 -6.04
C GLY A 94 -11.80 -12.30 -4.82
N VAL A 95 -11.54 -12.81 -3.62
CA VAL A 95 -11.61 -12.04 -2.40
C VAL A 95 -10.21 -11.99 -1.76
N ILE A 96 -9.80 -10.80 -1.36
CA ILE A 96 -8.63 -10.59 -0.51
C ILE A 96 -9.08 -10.08 0.85
N THR A 97 -8.32 -10.39 1.88
CA THR A 97 -8.53 -9.89 3.23
C THR A 97 -7.48 -8.84 3.53
N ILE A 98 -7.92 -7.70 4.03
CA ILE A 98 -7.08 -6.56 4.41
C ILE A 98 -7.25 -6.37 5.91
N TYR A 99 -6.18 -6.63 6.65
CA TYR A 99 -6.05 -6.12 8.01
C TYR A 99 -5.42 -4.73 7.94
N TRP A 100 -5.96 -3.79 8.70
CA TRP A 100 -5.47 -2.42 8.75
C TRP A 100 -5.35 -1.95 10.19
N ALA A 101 -4.38 -1.07 10.42
CA ALA A 101 -4.11 -0.52 11.74
C ALA A 101 -3.58 0.92 11.61
N ASP A 102 -4.41 1.85 12.08
CA ASP A 102 -4.16 3.29 12.00
C ASP A 102 -3.95 3.86 13.39
N ARG A 103 -2.85 4.60 13.55
CA ARG A 103 -2.62 5.45 14.72
C ARG A 103 -3.14 6.83 14.41
N LEU A 104 -4.17 7.25 15.14
CA LEU A 104 -4.72 8.60 15.04
C LEU A 104 -4.00 9.57 15.99
N ASN A 105 -4.24 10.86 15.76
CA ASN A 105 -3.94 11.92 16.70
C ASN A 105 -4.42 11.59 18.12
N GLY A 106 -3.61 11.93 19.12
CA GLY A 106 -3.84 11.55 20.51
C GLY A 106 -3.42 10.11 20.86
N ASN A 107 -2.61 9.46 20.02
CA ASN A 107 -2.04 8.12 20.22
C ASN A 107 -3.09 7.00 20.36
N LYS A 108 -4.25 7.17 19.71
CA LYS A 108 -5.28 6.14 19.67
C LYS A 108 -5.07 5.23 18.46
N CYS A 109 -5.02 3.92 18.70
CA CYS A 109 -5.01 2.92 17.63
C CYS A 109 -6.44 2.51 17.26
N LEU A 110 -6.73 2.51 15.96
CA LEU A 110 -7.91 1.89 15.35
C LEU A 110 -7.44 0.76 14.44
N GLN A 111 -8.05 -0.41 14.57
CA GLN A 111 -7.65 -1.58 13.80
C GLN A 111 -8.88 -2.35 13.37
N GLY A 112 -8.78 -3.06 12.26
CA GLY A 112 -9.89 -3.83 11.75
C GLY A 112 -9.52 -4.76 10.61
N ILE A 113 -10.54 -5.49 10.16
CA ILE A 113 -10.46 -6.38 9.00
C ILE A 113 -11.53 -5.93 8.02
N ALA A 114 -11.15 -5.84 6.75
CA ALA A 114 -12.05 -5.69 5.63
C ALA A 114 -11.78 -6.78 4.60
N ASN A 115 -12.82 -7.18 3.88
CA ASN A 115 -12.68 -8.02 2.70
C ASN A 115 -12.87 -7.15 1.47
N ALA A 116 -12.01 -7.33 0.47
CA ALA A 116 -12.12 -6.67 -0.80
C ALA A 116 -12.39 -7.70 -1.89
N THR A 117 -13.43 -7.45 -2.70
CA THR A 117 -13.72 -8.26 -3.88
C THR A 117 -13.00 -7.67 -5.08
N ILE A 118 -12.45 -8.53 -5.93
CA ILE A 118 -11.65 -8.10 -7.07
C ILE A 118 -12.44 -8.24 -8.36
N SER A 119 -12.56 -7.15 -9.10
CA SER A 119 -13.19 -7.09 -10.43
C SER A 119 -12.21 -6.47 -11.43
N GLY A 120 -11.55 -7.34 -12.21
CA GLY A 120 -10.49 -6.93 -13.14
C GLY A 120 -9.29 -6.32 -12.40
N MET A 121 -9.12 -5.00 -12.52
CA MET A 121 -8.01 -4.25 -11.89
C MET A 121 -8.46 -3.44 -10.66
N THR A 122 -9.74 -3.55 -10.28
CA THR A 122 -10.32 -2.77 -9.18
C THR A 122 -10.63 -3.70 -8.01
N SER A 123 -10.22 -3.28 -6.81
CA SER A 123 -10.64 -3.89 -5.55
C SER A 123 -11.78 -3.10 -4.93
N HIS A 124 -12.92 -3.74 -4.68
CA HIS A 124 -14.08 -3.13 -4.04
C HIS A 124 -14.09 -3.51 -2.56
N THR A 125 -13.93 -2.51 -1.69
CA THR A 125 -13.79 -2.72 -0.25
C THR A 125 -14.86 -1.94 0.50
N THR A 126 -15.39 -2.54 1.56
CA THR A 126 -16.25 -1.85 2.52
C THR A 126 -15.58 -1.86 3.89
N TYR A 127 -15.31 -0.68 4.43
CA TYR A 127 -14.78 -0.55 5.78
C TYR A 127 -15.92 -0.20 6.75
N ASN A 128 -15.90 -0.83 7.91
CA ASN A 128 -16.83 -0.55 9.01
C ASN A 128 -16.01 -0.14 10.23
N ILE A 129 -15.96 1.17 10.49
CA ILE A 129 -15.11 1.76 11.53
C ILE A 129 -16.01 2.51 12.52
N ASN A 130 -16.02 2.09 13.79
CA ASN A 130 -16.82 2.72 14.85
C ASN A 130 -18.30 2.94 14.49
N GLY A 131 -18.92 2.01 13.74
CA GLY A 131 -20.31 2.11 13.31
C GLY A 131 -20.55 2.96 12.05
N HIS A 132 -19.49 3.52 11.45
CA HIS A 132 -19.55 4.19 10.16
C HIS A 132 -19.11 3.23 9.05
N THR A 133 -19.90 3.18 7.98
CA THR A 133 -19.59 2.41 6.77
C THR A 133 -19.06 3.33 5.69
N SER A 134 -17.93 2.97 5.09
CA SER A 134 -17.37 3.63 3.91
C SER A 134 -17.11 2.63 2.80
N TYR A 135 -17.31 3.07 1.56
CA TYR A 135 -17.19 2.26 0.35
C TYR A 135 -16.01 2.75 -0.48
N HIS A 136 -15.20 1.83 -0.97
CA HIS A 136 -13.90 2.16 -1.56
C HIS A 136 -13.61 1.32 -2.80
N ASP A 137 -13.18 2.00 -3.86
CA ASP A 137 -12.65 1.37 -5.07
C ASP A 137 -11.14 1.63 -5.16
N GLY A 138 -10.36 0.57 -4.94
CA GLY A 138 -8.91 0.58 -4.97
C GLY A 138 -8.35 0.16 -6.33
N LYS A 139 -7.29 0.84 -6.78
CA LYS A 139 -6.45 0.47 -7.92
C LYS A 139 -5.00 0.47 -7.50
N TYR A 140 -4.17 -0.35 -8.14
CA TYR A 140 -2.76 -0.47 -7.83
C TYR A 140 -1.89 -0.28 -9.07
N TYR A 141 -0.69 0.25 -8.89
CA TYR A 141 0.20 0.62 -9.98
C TYR A 141 1.60 0.03 -9.80
N GLU A 142 2.29 -0.25 -10.90
CA GLU A 142 3.70 -0.60 -10.87
C GLU A 142 4.53 0.58 -10.33
N THR A 143 5.50 0.29 -9.46
CA THR A 143 6.39 1.28 -8.85
C THR A 143 7.69 0.60 -8.40
N CYS A 144 8.25 0.99 -7.25
CA CYS A 144 9.42 0.34 -6.65
C CYS A 144 9.13 -1.10 -6.19
N SER A 145 10.18 -1.94 -6.11
CA SER A 145 10.06 -3.37 -5.77
C SER A 145 9.60 -3.65 -4.33
N ASN A 146 9.88 -2.74 -3.40
CA ASN A 146 9.49 -2.81 -1.99
C ASN A 146 8.39 -1.81 -1.65
N CYS A 147 7.65 -1.36 -2.65
CA CYS A 147 6.57 -0.40 -2.51
C CYS A 147 5.24 -1.01 -2.97
N LEU A 148 4.16 -0.53 -2.36
CA LEU A 148 2.80 -0.73 -2.84
C LEU A 148 2.20 0.64 -3.08
N LEU A 149 1.86 0.91 -4.33
CA LEU A 149 1.24 2.16 -4.75
C LEU A 149 -0.22 1.92 -5.06
N SER A 150 -1.10 2.65 -4.39
CA SER A 150 -2.55 2.54 -4.58
C SER A 150 -3.25 3.88 -4.75
N GLU A 151 -4.25 3.89 -5.63
CA GLU A 151 -5.30 4.91 -5.67
C GLU A 151 -6.52 4.32 -4.96
N ASP A 152 -7.10 5.07 -4.03
CA ASP A 152 -8.29 4.68 -3.29
C ASP A 152 -9.39 5.71 -3.51
N THR A 153 -10.45 5.32 -4.22
CA THR A 153 -11.61 6.18 -4.47
C THR A 153 -12.65 5.95 -3.39
N THR A 154 -12.89 6.95 -2.55
CA THR A 154 -13.98 6.92 -1.57
C THR A 154 -15.30 7.20 -2.26
N LEU A 155 -16.30 6.35 -2.05
CA LEU A 155 -17.62 6.46 -2.67
C LEU A 155 -18.67 6.91 -1.65
N LEU A 156 -19.60 7.74 -2.12
CA LEU A 156 -20.85 8.06 -1.43
C LEU A 156 -21.83 6.89 -1.52
N PRO A 157 -22.89 6.85 -0.68
CA PRO A 157 -23.90 5.79 -0.74
C PRO A 157 -24.63 5.66 -2.08
N ASP A 158 -24.64 6.71 -2.89
CA ASP A 158 -25.20 6.71 -4.25
C ASP A 158 -24.22 6.21 -5.32
N GLY A 159 -23.02 5.77 -4.91
CA GLY A 159 -21.96 5.24 -5.76
C GLY A 159 -21.09 6.31 -6.45
N LYS A 160 -21.34 7.60 -6.23
CA LYS A 160 -20.48 8.66 -6.77
C LYS A 160 -19.20 8.80 -5.98
N SER A 161 -18.13 9.22 -6.64
CA SER A 161 -16.87 9.56 -5.98
C SER A 161 -17.06 10.76 -5.04
N LYS A 162 -16.68 10.58 -3.77
CA LYS A 162 -16.45 11.67 -2.81
C LYS A 162 -15.10 12.34 -3.08
N GLY A 163 -14.14 11.58 -3.60
CA GLY A 163 -12.76 11.98 -3.84
C GLY A 163 -11.85 10.76 -3.78
N ARG A 164 -10.56 11.00 -4.02
CA ARG A 164 -9.54 9.95 -4.08
C ARG A 164 -8.38 10.27 -3.17
N TYR A 165 -7.81 9.20 -2.62
CA TYR A 165 -6.48 9.20 -2.04
C TYR A 165 -5.50 8.51 -2.99
N PHE A 166 -4.24 8.89 -2.84
CA PHE A 166 -3.11 8.25 -3.48
C PHE A 166 -2.07 7.93 -2.41
N PHE A 167 -1.83 6.64 -2.19
CA PHE A 167 -1.02 6.14 -1.10
C PHE A 167 0.19 5.41 -1.63
N LEU A 168 1.35 5.70 -1.03
CA LEU A 168 2.55 4.91 -1.18
C LEU A 168 2.87 4.25 0.15
N PHE A 169 2.81 2.92 0.13
CA PHE A 169 3.27 2.08 1.22
C PHE A 169 4.63 1.48 0.89
N THR A 170 5.39 1.15 1.92
CA THR A 170 6.70 0.49 1.81
C THR A 170 6.73 -0.75 2.71
N ARG A 171 7.68 -1.65 2.50
CA ARG A 171 7.83 -2.83 3.37
C ARG A 171 8.30 -2.48 4.79
N THR A 172 9.11 -1.43 4.94
CA THR A 172 9.84 -1.13 6.18
C THR A 172 9.49 0.22 6.81
N GLY A 173 8.80 1.11 6.10
CA GLY A 173 8.64 2.52 6.47
C GLY A 173 9.62 3.45 5.76
N ALA A 174 10.74 2.93 5.25
CA ALA A 174 11.77 3.70 4.56
C ALA A 174 11.57 3.76 3.04
N LEU A 175 12.01 4.87 2.42
CA LEU A 175 11.89 5.12 0.99
C LEU A 175 13.09 5.91 0.47
N GLU A 176 13.65 5.50 -0.68
CA GLU A 176 14.75 6.24 -1.31
C GLU A 176 14.26 7.52 -1.98
N ALA A 177 15.12 8.55 -2.04
CA ALA A 177 14.75 9.84 -2.63
C ALA A 177 14.30 9.71 -4.10
N SER A 178 14.93 8.84 -4.89
CA SER A 178 14.53 8.58 -6.27
C SER A 178 13.17 7.90 -6.39
N GLU A 179 12.80 7.05 -5.43
CA GLU A 179 11.50 6.37 -5.40
C GLU A 179 10.39 7.36 -5.02
N LEU A 180 10.68 8.30 -4.12
CA LEU A 180 9.78 9.41 -3.80
C LEU A 180 9.53 10.33 -5.01
N GLU A 181 10.56 10.63 -5.80
CA GLU A 181 10.36 11.42 -7.03
C GLU A 181 9.52 10.66 -8.06
N THR A 182 9.68 9.34 -8.18
CA THR A 182 8.78 8.50 -8.99
C THR A 182 7.34 8.63 -8.52
N PHE A 183 7.08 8.53 -7.22
CA PHE A 183 5.74 8.72 -6.65
C PHE A 183 5.14 10.10 -7.00
N LYS A 184 5.91 11.18 -6.88
CA LYS A 184 5.45 12.54 -7.21
C LYS A 184 5.10 12.66 -8.69
N ASN A 185 5.92 12.09 -9.58
CA ASN A 185 5.63 12.06 -11.01
C ASN A 185 4.36 11.25 -11.32
N GLN A 186 4.17 10.11 -10.64
CA GLN A 186 2.94 9.31 -10.76
C GLN A 186 1.70 10.08 -10.28
N ALA A 187 1.82 10.80 -9.16
CA ALA A 187 0.76 11.67 -8.63
C ALA A 187 0.40 12.79 -9.62
N GLU A 188 1.40 13.47 -10.21
CA GLU A 188 1.20 14.51 -11.25
C GLU A 188 0.45 13.94 -12.46
N CYS A 189 0.85 12.75 -12.93
CA CYS A 189 0.19 12.07 -14.05
C CYS A 189 -1.29 11.73 -13.77
N LEU A 190 -1.62 11.41 -12.51
CA LEU A 190 -2.99 11.14 -12.06
C LEU A 190 -3.74 12.40 -11.57
N LYS A 191 -3.13 13.57 -11.72
CA LYS A 191 -3.65 14.90 -11.38
C LYS A 191 -3.93 15.11 -9.88
N PHE A 192 -3.17 14.43 -9.01
CA PHE A 192 -3.15 14.76 -7.61
C PHE A 192 -2.35 16.05 -7.36
N PRO A 193 -2.71 16.86 -6.34
CA PRO A 193 -1.97 18.06 -5.99
C PRO A 193 -0.58 17.72 -5.45
N SER A 194 0.34 18.69 -5.52
CA SER A 194 1.66 18.60 -4.88
C SER A 194 1.59 18.95 -3.39
N GLU A 195 0.58 18.41 -2.70
CA GLU A 195 0.43 18.49 -1.25
C GLU A 195 0.44 17.05 -0.70
N TYR A 196 1.32 16.79 0.25
CA TYR A 196 1.60 15.44 0.73
C TYR A 196 1.53 15.36 2.25
N HIS A 197 1.02 14.24 2.74
CA HIS A 197 1.05 13.87 4.14
C HIS A 197 2.03 12.72 4.34
N PHE A 198 3.12 12.96 5.08
CA PHE A 198 4.11 11.95 5.41
C PHE A 198 3.81 11.36 6.79
N THR A 199 3.82 10.04 6.89
CA THR A 199 3.49 9.32 8.11
C THR A 199 4.74 8.89 8.87
N SER A 200 4.58 8.69 10.17
CA SER A 200 5.64 8.19 11.06
C SER A 200 5.72 6.65 11.05
N GLU A 201 6.83 6.11 11.56
CA GLU A 201 7.06 4.67 11.73
C GLU A 201 6.63 4.15 13.12
N ASP A 202 6.02 4.98 13.98
CA ASP A 202 5.48 4.55 15.29
C ASP A 202 4.14 3.82 15.10
N LEU A 203 4.21 2.57 14.65
CA LEU A 203 3.04 1.78 14.27
C LEU A 203 2.19 1.34 15.47
N CYS A 204 0.91 1.08 15.21
CA CYS A 204 0.05 0.37 16.16
C CYS A 204 0.47 -1.11 16.29
N PRO A 205 0.34 -1.71 17.49
CA PRO A 205 0.60 -3.12 17.70
C PRO A 205 -0.45 -3.99 16.99
N ASP A 206 -0.09 -5.18 16.53
CA ASP A 206 -1.05 -6.11 15.91
C ASP A 206 -1.92 -6.80 16.98
N ASP A 207 -3.21 -6.46 17.01
CA ASP A 207 -4.15 -7.04 17.98
C ASP A 207 -4.38 -8.54 17.76
N ARG A 208 -4.19 -9.04 16.52
CA ARG A 208 -4.34 -10.48 16.20
C ARG A 208 -3.24 -11.30 16.88
N ALA A 209 -2.02 -10.76 16.95
CA ALA A 209 -0.90 -11.41 17.63
C ALA A 209 -1.09 -11.44 19.16
N THR A 210 -1.64 -10.36 19.71
CA THR A 210 -1.94 -10.25 21.15
C THR A 210 -3.02 -11.25 21.56
N ALA A 211 -4.09 -11.39 20.77
CA ALA A 211 -5.15 -12.37 21.00
C ALA A 211 -4.63 -13.83 20.93
N SER A 212 -3.75 -14.14 19.96
CA SER A 212 -3.16 -15.48 19.82
C SER A 212 -2.27 -15.86 21.02
N THR A 213 -1.56 -14.89 21.58
CA THR A 213 -0.67 -15.11 22.74
C THR A 213 -1.46 -15.32 24.03
N ALA A 214 -2.58 -14.62 24.21
CA ALA A 214 -3.49 -14.82 25.34
C ALA A 214 -4.07 -16.24 25.36
N VAL A 215 -4.50 -16.77 24.20
CA VAL A 215 -5.03 -18.14 24.10
C VAL A 215 -3.97 -19.20 24.42
N LYS A 216 -2.72 -19.03 23.97
CA LYS A 216 -1.61 -19.95 24.27
C LYS A 216 -1.23 -19.97 25.75
N ASN A 217 -1.40 -18.86 26.47
CA ASN A 217 -1.08 -18.79 27.88
C ASN A 217 -2.15 -19.49 28.74
N THR A 218 -3.41 -19.46 28.32
CA THR A 218 -4.51 -20.17 29.01
C THR A 218 -4.43 -21.69 28.86
N GLU A 219 -3.83 -22.21 27.77
CA GLU A 219 -3.66 -23.66 27.58
C GLU A 219 -2.48 -24.26 28.37
N LYS A 220 -1.57 -23.42 28.89
CA LYS A 220 -0.44 -23.88 29.72
C LYS A 220 -0.74 -23.99 31.22
N GLU A 221 -1.95 -23.63 31.65
CA GLU A 221 -2.37 -23.71 33.05
C GLU A 221 -3.39 -24.86 33.24
N GLN A 222 -2.93 -26.09 33.02
CA GLN A 222 -3.67 -27.30 33.42
C GLN A 222 -3.04 -27.86 34.70
N PRO A 223 -3.81 -28.09 35.79
CA PRO A 223 -3.25 -28.60 37.03
C PRO A 223 -2.82 -30.06 36.87
N GLU A 224 -1.60 -30.35 37.31
CA GLU A 224 -1.04 -31.67 37.48
C GLU A 224 -1.89 -32.44 38.51
N ILE A 225 -2.63 -33.46 38.07
CA ILE A 225 -3.35 -34.36 38.98
C ILE A 225 -2.33 -35.37 39.51
N GLU A 226 -1.95 -35.23 40.78
CA GLU A 226 -1.17 -36.24 41.51
C GLU A 226 -1.91 -37.59 41.56
N PRO A 227 -1.21 -38.72 41.40
CA PRO A 227 -1.80 -40.04 41.53
C PRO A 227 -1.93 -40.39 43.02
N ASN A 228 -3.16 -40.42 43.54
CA ASN A 228 -3.41 -40.93 44.88
C ASN A 228 -3.31 -42.46 44.90
N VAL A 229 -2.31 -42.97 45.63
CA VAL A 229 -2.16 -44.38 46.00
C VAL A 229 -3.00 -44.63 47.24
N GLN A 230 -4.03 -45.47 47.13
CA GLN A 230 -4.42 -46.41 48.19
C GLN A 230 -5.26 -47.57 47.67
#